data_AF-A0A973CA97-F1
#
_entry.id   AF-A0A973CA97-F1
#
_cell.length_a   1.000
_cell.length_b   1.000
_cell.length_c   1.000
_cell.angle_alpha   90.00
_cell.angle_beta   90.00
_cell.angle_gamma   90.00
#
_symmetry.space_group_name_H-M   'P 1'
#
loop_
_entity.id
_entity.type
_entity.pdbx_description
1 polymer ?
#
loop_
_entity_poly.entity_id
_entity_poly.type
_entity_poly.pdbx_seq_one_letter_code
_entity_poly.pdbx_strand_id
1 'polypeptide(L)'
;MQVAGKNLTFREASASAAKLGIKSYSDYLTDDSDGIPNYKQDPRLPSKPKEFYEDFDDKGGWQAFLQSDKRYSYQDASHAATKLGITSSVDYVTLGRNGEEKYKQDRRLPKDPSSFYRNFIKSGGWDSFLQINGSYKHFHEVSKAAIRLGIKSQVDYESVGSNGIAKHKQDSRLPTNPQSYFENFTELGGWDALLQLMGKYSYLDASNAAVKLGIKSSSGYRKVDDNGVKKHEHDLRLPGNPQSYFNDFFELGGWNTFLQLGPRYNFHEASNATIKLGIISSSDYQKKGSDGLKKFEHDTRLPSAPNTYFADFIEQGGWDTFLQRSK
;
A
#
# COMPACT_ATOMS: atom_id res chain seq x y z
N MET A 1 13.65 -53.50 24.83
CA MET A 1 12.28 -53.53 24.29
C MET A 1 11.89 -52.12 23.90
N GLN A 2 11.90 -51.79 22.62
CA GLN A 2 11.40 -50.50 22.13
C GLN A 2 9.97 -50.75 21.64
N VAL A 3 9.01 -50.06 22.27
CA VAL A 3 7.58 -50.19 21.98
C VAL A 3 7.36 -49.82 20.51
N ALA A 4 6.64 -50.67 19.78
CA ALA A 4 6.28 -50.50 18.38
C ALA A 4 5.32 -49.30 18.19
N GLY A 5 5.88 -48.09 18.20
CA GLY A 5 5.23 -46.89 17.71
C GLY A 5 5.24 -46.91 16.18
N LYS A 6 4.10 -46.62 15.56
CA LYS A 6 3.94 -46.59 14.10
C LYS A 6 4.97 -45.63 13.45
N ASN A 7 5.89 -46.19 12.68
CA ASN A 7 6.91 -45.44 11.94
C ASN A 7 6.26 -44.59 10.83
N LEU A 8 6.68 -43.33 10.68
CA LEU A 8 6.17 -42.44 9.63
C LEU A 8 6.67 -42.89 8.26
N THR A 9 5.78 -42.89 7.27
CA THR A 9 6.18 -42.93 5.85
C THR A 9 6.97 -41.68 5.49
N PHE A 10 7.74 -41.72 4.39
CA PHE A 10 8.49 -40.55 3.89
C PHE A 10 7.61 -39.30 3.78
N ARG A 11 6.37 -39.46 3.27
CA ARG A 11 5.42 -38.36 3.10
C ARG A 11 4.94 -37.80 4.43
N GLU A 12 4.65 -38.66 5.41
CA GLU A 12 4.21 -38.24 6.74
C GLU A 12 5.34 -37.57 7.53
N ALA A 13 6.58 -38.08 7.41
CA ALA A 13 7.75 -37.45 8.01
C ALA A 13 8.08 -36.11 7.37
N SER A 14 8.01 -36.01 6.04
CA SER A 14 8.16 -34.74 5.33
C SER A 14 7.11 -33.71 5.76
N ALA A 15 5.84 -34.11 5.85
CA ALA A 15 4.77 -33.23 6.33
C ALA A 15 4.97 -32.80 7.79
N SER A 16 5.48 -33.70 8.64
CA SER A 16 5.78 -33.38 10.03
C SER A 16 6.96 -32.40 10.16
N ALA A 17 8.06 -32.64 9.45
CA ALA A 17 9.19 -31.71 9.39
C ALA A 17 8.77 -30.31 8.91
N ALA A 18 7.89 -30.24 7.89
CA ALA A 18 7.31 -28.99 7.42
C ALA A 18 6.43 -28.30 8.49
N LYS A 19 5.63 -29.08 9.24
CA LYS A 19 4.79 -28.57 10.33
C LYS A 19 5.61 -28.02 11.51
N LEU A 20 6.74 -28.66 11.81
CA LEU A 20 7.72 -28.18 12.80
C LEU A 20 8.54 -26.98 12.29
N GLY A 21 8.37 -26.58 11.02
CA GLY A 21 9.09 -25.46 10.44
C GLY A 21 10.58 -25.72 10.23
N ILE A 22 10.99 -26.98 10.15
CA ILE A 22 12.37 -27.39 9.86
C ILE A 22 12.65 -27.20 8.37
N LYS A 23 13.64 -26.37 8.02
CA LYS A 23 13.82 -25.86 6.64
C LYS A 23 15.12 -26.27 5.97
N SER A 24 16.06 -26.83 6.73
CA SER A 24 17.34 -27.29 6.20
C SER A 24 17.85 -28.52 6.95
N TYR A 25 18.83 -29.20 6.37
CA TYR A 25 19.56 -30.27 7.04
C TYR A 25 20.16 -29.79 8.37
N SER A 26 20.72 -28.57 8.37
CA SER A 26 21.25 -27.96 9.58
C SER A 26 20.12 -27.79 10.60
N ASP A 27 19.02 -27.13 10.25
CA ASP A 27 17.87 -26.93 11.15
C ASP A 27 17.34 -28.26 11.70
N TYR A 28 17.37 -29.32 10.91
CA TYR A 28 16.91 -30.64 11.31
C TYR A 28 17.76 -31.22 12.45
N LEU A 29 19.08 -31.02 12.39
CA LEU A 29 20.04 -31.57 13.35
C LEU A 29 20.48 -30.56 14.43
N THR A 30 20.25 -29.27 14.23
CA THR A 30 20.63 -28.23 15.19
C THR A 30 19.67 -28.16 16.35
N ASP A 31 20.29 -27.78 17.45
CA ASP A 31 19.79 -27.55 18.77
C ASP A 31 18.98 -26.25 18.86
N ASP A 32 17.84 -26.25 19.54
CA ASP A 32 17.27 -25.01 20.08
C ASP A 32 18.04 -24.60 21.36
N SER A 33 17.51 -23.73 22.20
CA SER A 33 18.23 -23.20 23.37
C SER A 33 18.60 -24.25 24.43
N ASP A 34 18.16 -25.51 24.29
CA ASP A 34 18.06 -26.49 25.38
C ASP A 34 18.81 -27.84 25.16
N GLY A 35 19.60 -28.04 24.11
CA GLY A 35 20.38 -29.28 23.89
C GLY A 35 19.77 -30.32 22.95
N ILE A 36 18.63 -30.03 22.30
CA ILE A 36 17.77 -31.00 21.63
C ILE A 36 17.61 -30.69 20.13
N PRO A 37 17.99 -31.62 19.22
CA PRO A 37 17.73 -31.47 17.79
C PRO A 37 16.25 -31.28 17.46
N ASN A 38 15.92 -30.33 16.57
CA ASN A 38 14.54 -29.96 16.25
C ASN A 38 13.65 -31.13 15.79
N TYR A 39 14.20 -32.15 15.12
CA TYR A 39 13.40 -33.33 14.72
C TYR A 39 12.79 -34.05 15.94
N LYS A 40 13.40 -33.97 17.13
CA LYS A 40 12.91 -34.63 18.35
C LYS A 40 11.63 -33.99 18.89
N GLN A 41 11.25 -32.81 18.40
CA GLN A 41 9.94 -32.22 18.73
C GLN A 41 8.77 -33.06 18.19
N ASP A 42 8.99 -33.90 17.16
CA ASP A 42 8.13 -35.04 16.84
C ASP A 42 8.91 -36.35 17.05
N PRO A 43 8.61 -37.12 18.12
CA PRO A 43 9.37 -38.34 18.44
C PRO A 43 9.26 -39.44 17.38
N ARG A 44 8.41 -39.26 16.37
CA ARG A 44 8.25 -40.19 15.24
C ARG A 44 9.14 -39.85 14.05
N LEU A 45 9.79 -38.68 14.05
CA LEU A 45 10.75 -38.31 13.00
C LEU A 45 12.07 -39.06 13.18
N PRO A 46 12.62 -39.69 12.12
CA PRO A 46 13.87 -40.41 12.21
C PRO A 46 15.04 -39.45 12.38
N SER A 47 15.99 -39.78 13.26
CA SER A 47 17.22 -38.99 13.43
C SER A 47 18.10 -38.97 12.18
N LYS A 48 17.98 -40.01 11.35
CA LYS A 48 18.72 -40.17 10.09
C LYS A 48 17.80 -40.59 8.95
N PRO A 49 17.04 -39.65 8.34
CA PRO A 49 16.09 -39.96 7.28
C PRO A 49 16.66 -40.74 6.10
N LYS A 50 17.92 -40.47 5.72
CA LYS A 50 18.62 -41.18 4.64
C LYS A 50 18.85 -42.67 4.93
N GLU A 51 19.12 -43.03 6.18
CA GLU A 51 19.29 -44.44 6.59
C GLU A 51 17.93 -45.13 6.80
N PHE A 52 16.88 -44.35 7.06
CA PHE A 52 15.55 -44.84 7.40
C PHE A 52 14.66 -45.07 6.17
N TYR A 53 14.83 -44.28 5.11
CA TYR A 53 14.09 -44.41 3.85
C TYR A 53 15.05 -44.88 2.75
N GLU A 54 14.91 -46.14 2.30
CA GLU A 54 15.80 -46.75 1.30
C GLU A 54 15.84 -45.98 -0.03
N ASP A 55 14.72 -45.35 -0.41
CA ASP A 55 14.57 -44.54 -1.62
C ASP A 55 14.69 -43.02 -1.35
N PHE A 56 15.38 -42.63 -0.27
CA PHE A 56 15.51 -41.22 0.15
C PHE A 56 16.09 -40.34 -0.96
N ASP A 57 17.22 -40.75 -1.55
CA ASP A 57 17.88 -39.98 -2.61
C ASP A 57 17.06 -40.01 -3.91
N ASP A 58 16.44 -41.14 -4.26
CA ASP A 58 15.57 -41.30 -5.44
C ASP A 58 14.30 -40.43 -5.34
N LYS A 59 13.81 -40.19 -4.13
CA LYS A 59 12.70 -39.27 -3.85
C LYS A 59 13.10 -37.79 -3.88
N GLY A 60 14.37 -37.46 -4.13
CA GLY A 60 14.87 -36.08 -4.16
C GLY A 60 15.59 -35.64 -2.89
N GLY A 61 15.96 -36.58 -2.02
CA GLY A 61 16.79 -36.36 -0.84
C GLY A 61 16.22 -35.34 0.14
N TRP A 62 17.11 -34.60 0.79
CA TRP A 62 16.74 -33.54 1.74
C TRP A 62 15.83 -32.47 1.14
N GLN A 63 15.92 -32.22 -0.18
CA GLN A 63 15.10 -31.22 -0.84
C GLN A 63 13.63 -31.61 -0.87
N ALA A 64 13.34 -32.85 -1.24
CA ALA A 64 11.99 -33.39 -1.21
C ALA A 64 11.52 -33.64 0.22
N PHE A 65 12.40 -34.13 1.09
CA PHE A 65 12.07 -34.45 2.47
C PHE A 65 11.66 -33.21 3.28
N LEU A 66 12.40 -32.10 3.16
CA LEU A 66 12.10 -30.85 3.85
C LEU A 66 11.20 -29.91 3.06
N GLN A 67 10.74 -30.34 1.88
CA GLN A 67 10.00 -29.48 0.93
C GLN A 67 10.77 -28.16 0.69
N SER A 68 12.10 -28.23 0.62
CA SER A 68 12.92 -27.05 0.39
C SER A 68 12.77 -26.66 -1.08
N ASP A 69 12.00 -25.61 -1.34
CA ASP A 69 11.70 -25.22 -2.72
C ASP A 69 12.98 -24.89 -3.51
N LYS A 70 13.09 -25.45 -4.72
CA LYS A 70 14.14 -25.08 -5.68
C LYS A 70 14.08 -23.56 -5.92
N ARG A 71 15.19 -22.85 -5.66
CA ARG A 71 15.30 -21.42 -5.96
C ARG A 71 14.94 -21.15 -7.42
N TYR A 72 14.30 -20.01 -7.66
CA TYR A 72 13.85 -19.64 -9.01
C TYR A 72 15.02 -19.42 -9.98
N SER A 73 14.74 -19.67 -11.27
CA SER A 73 15.54 -19.08 -12.35
C SER A 73 15.47 -17.54 -12.28
N TYR A 74 16.34 -16.84 -13.01
CA TYR A 74 16.30 -15.38 -13.03
C TYR A 74 14.94 -14.86 -13.50
N GLN A 75 14.40 -15.44 -14.58
CA GLN A 75 13.12 -15.03 -15.16
C GLN A 75 11.94 -15.29 -14.22
N ASP A 76 11.92 -16.45 -13.56
CA ASP A 76 10.85 -16.79 -12.61
C ASP A 76 10.92 -15.92 -11.36
N ALA A 77 12.13 -15.61 -10.87
CA ALA A 77 12.32 -14.72 -9.73
C ALA A 77 11.91 -13.29 -10.05
N SER A 78 12.22 -12.81 -11.26
CA SER A 78 11.77 -11.51 -11.75
C SER A 78 10.24 -11.42 -11.78
N HIS A 79 9.57 -12.43 -12.33
CA HIS A 79 8.11 -12.50 -12.33
C HIS A 79 7.52 -12.61 -10.92
N ALA A 80 8.13 -13.40 -10.04
CA ALA A 80 7.66 -13.54 -8.67
C ALA A 80 7.80 -12.23 -7.87
N ALA A 81 8.95 -11.55 -7.97
CA ALA A 81 9.20 -10.29 -7.28
C ALA A 81 8.23 -9.18 -7.74
N THR A 82 8.00 -9.06 -9.04
CA THR A 82 7.03 -8.10 -9.60
C THR A 82 5.59 -8.42 -9.19
N LYS A 83 5.20 -9.71 -9.16
CA LYS A 83 3.89 -10.15 -8.68
C LYS A 83 3.65 -9.83 -7.20
N LEU A 84 4.71 -9.82 -6.37
CA LEU A 84 4.65 -9.36 -4.98
C LEU A 84 4.52 -7.82 -4.85
N GLY A 85 4.49 -7.08 -5.96
CA GLY A 85 4.45 -5.63 -5.96
C GLY A 85 5.73 -5.00 -5.43
N ILE A 86 6.85 -5.72 -5.53
CA ILE A 86 8.16 -5.16 -5.19
C ILE A 86 8.59 -4.24 -6.33
N THR A 87 8.97 -3.02 -5.99
CA THR A 87 9.19 -1.95 -6.99
C THR A 87 10.55 -1.28 -6.89
N SER A 88 11.39 -1.66 -5.94
CA SER A 88 12.79 -1.24 -5.87
C SER A 88 13.62 -2.24 -5.06
N SER A 89 14.95 -2.11 -5.12
CA SER A 89 15.89 -2.89 -4.30
C SER A 89 15.66 -2.69 -2.80
N VAL A 90 15.34 -1.47 -2.37
CA VAL A 90 14.99 -1.15 -0.98
C VAL A 90 13.67 -1.80 -0.60
N ASP A 91 12.66 -1.71 -1.48
CA ASP A 91 11.34 -2.31 -1.25
C ASP A 91 11.43 -3.84 -1.11
N TYR A 92 12.36 -4.46 -1.83
CA TYR A 92 12.63 -5.90 -1.78
C TYR A 92 12.95 -6.37 -0.35
N VAL A 93 13.78 -5.61 0.38
CA VAL A 93 14.24 -5.92 1.75
C VAL A 93 13.49 -5.15 2.84
N THR A 94 12.50 -4.33 2.49
CA THR A 94 11.70 -3.60 3.48
C THR A 94 10.71 -4.54 4.17
N LEU A 95 10.49 -4.34 5.48
CA LEU A 95 9.51 -5.11 6.24
C LEU A 95 8.09 -4.80 5.77
N GLY A 96 7.34 -5.84 5.43
CA GLY A 96 5.91 -5.78 5.17
C GLY A 96 5.09 -5.65 6.45
N ARG A 97 3.76 -5.57 6.29
CA ARG A 97 2.81 -5.49 7.43
C ARG A 97 2.87 -6.71 8.36
N ASN A 98 3.37 -7.83 7.86
CA ASN A 98 3.60 -9.06 8.61
C ASN A 98 4.93 -9.07 9.40
N GLY A 99 5.71 -7.98 9.35
CA GLY A 99 7.00 -7.89 10.04
C GLY A 99 8.14 -8.65 9.34
N GLU A 100 7.94 -9.14 8.11
CA GLU A 100 8.97 -9.83 7.33
C GLU A 100 9.35 -9.02 6.09
N GLU A 101 10.61 -9.13 5.65
CA GLU A 101 11.09 -8.55 4.39
C GLU A 101 10.20 -9.03 3.23
N LYS A 102 9.78 -8.13 2.33
CA LYS A 102 8.79 -8.46 1.29
C LYS A 102 9.14 -9.68 0.45
N TYR A 103 10.40 -9.87 0.06
CA TYR A 103 10.80 -11.04 -0.74
C TYR A 103 10.51 -12.37 -0.01
N LYS A 104 10.49 -12.40 1.33
CA LYS A 104 10.21 -13.62 2.11
C LYS A 104 8.78 -14.12 1.96
N GLN A 105 7.87 -13.29 1.43
CA GLN A 105 6.53 -13.72 1.05
C GLN A 105 6.56 -14.79 -0.05
N ASP A 106 7.61 -14.83 -0.87
CA ASP A 106 7.92 -15.97 -1.73
C ASP A 106 9.28 -16.56 -1.35
N ARG A 107 9.24 -17.71 -0.67
CA ARG A 107 10.42 -18.38 -0.11
C ARG A 107 11.43 -18.85 -1.16
N ARG A 108 11.08 -18.83 -2.45
CA ARG A 108 11.95 -19.21 -3.56
C ARG A 108 12.78 -18.04 -4.08
N LEU A 109 12.42 -16.81 -3.72
CA LEU A 109 13.20 -15.63 -4.02
C LEU A 109 14.51 -15.60 -3.20
N PRO A 110 15.66 -15.32 -3.84
CA PRO A 110 16.91 -15.17 -3.11
C PRO A 110 16.90 -13.87 -2.30
N LYS A 111 17.54 -13.86 -1.13
CA LYS A 111 17.73 -12.64 -0.32
C LYS A 111 18.47 -11.54 -1.07
N ASP A 112 19.50 -11.93 -1.83
CA ASP A 112 20.29 -11.03 -2.67
C ASP A 112 20.36 -11.57 -4.10
N PRO A 113 19.47 -11.08 -5.00
CA PRO A 113 19.50 -11.43 -6.42
C PRO A 113 20.82 -11.08 -7.11
N SER A 114 21.52 -10.02 -6.68
CA SER A 114 22.75 -9.55 -7.32
C SER A 114 23.90 -10.53 -7.16
N SER A 115 24.02 -11.12 -5.97
CA SER A 115 25.00 -12.17 -5.67
C SER A 115 24.56 -13.55 -6.18
N PHE A 116 23.25 -13.82 -6.22
CA PHE A 116 22.73 -15.13 -6.62
C PHE A 116 22.76 -15.35 -8.14
N TYR A 117 22.47 -14.32 -8.94
CA TYR A 117 22.44 -14.42 -10.40
C TYR A 117 23.70 -13.83 -11.02
N ARG A 118 24.56 -14.69 -11.59
CA ARG A 118 25.88 -14.30 -12.14
C ARG A 118 25.86 -13.14 -13.15
N ASN A 119 24.79 -13.02 -13.94
CA ASN A 119 24.63 -11.96 -14.94
C ASN A 119 23.70 -10.84 -14.49
N PHE A 120 23.32 -10.74 -13.22
CA PHE A 120 22.32 -9.79 -12.72
C PHE A 120 22.59 -8.35 -13.21
N ILE A 121 23.80 -7.85 -13.00
CA ILE A 121 24.20 -6.50 -13.43
C ILE A 121 24.24 -6.39 -14.96
N LYS A 122 24.79 -7.39 -15.66
CA LYS A 122 24.84 -7.40 -17.14
C LYS A 122 23.46 -7.43 -17.78
N SER A 123 22.49 -8.04 -17.09
CA SER A 123 21.10 -8.09 -17.51
C SER A 123 20.34 -6.80 -17.22
N GLY A 124 20.98 -5.73 -16.73
CA GLY A 124 20.33 -4.45 -16.39
C GLY A 124 19.94 -4.32 -14.90
N GLY A 125 20.48 -5.17 -14.04
CA GLY A 125 20.38 -5.04 -12.58
C GLY A 125 18.94 -5.13 -12.06
N TRP A 126 18.65 -4.32 -11.05
CA TRP A 126 17.33 -4.27 -10.41
C TRP A 126 16.22 -3.82 -11.36
N ASP A 127 16.53 -2.97 -12.32
CA ASP A 127 15.51 -2.46 -13.25
C ASP A 127 14.98 -3.57 -14.13
N SER A 128 15.89 -4.35 -14.71
CA SER A 128 15.50 -5.50 -15.52
C SER A 128 14.94 -6.64 -14.67
N PHE A 129 15.46 -6.84 -13.45
CA PHE A 129 14.92 -7.85 -12.54
C PHE A 129 13.50 -7.54 -12.08
N LEU A 130 13.17 -6.27 -11.84
CA LEU A 130 11.83 -5.84 -11.43
C LEU A 130 10.97 -5.36 -12.61
N GLN A 131 11.43 -5.60 -13.85
CA GLN A 131 10.74 -5.21 -15.09
C GLN A 131 10.30 -3.74 -15.08
N ILE A 132 11.13 -2.91 -14.48
CA ILE A 132 10.94 -1.47 -14.36
C ILE A 132 11.31 -0.85 -15.70
N ASN A 133 10.29 -0.37 -16.42
CA ASN A 133 10.46 0.34 -17.67
C ASN A 133 9.96 1.81 -17.54
N GLY A 134 10.78 2.75 -17.99
CA GLY A 134 10.42 4.17 -18.13
C GLY A 134 10.65 5.03 -16.87
N SER A 135 10.42 6.33 -17.01
CA SER A 135 10.55 7.32 -15.92
C SER A 135 9.20 7.57 -15.23
N TYR A 136 9.23 8.04 -13.98
CA TYR A 136 8.02 8.55 -13.34
C TYR A 136 7.45 9.74 -14.13
N LYS A 137 6.16 9.74 -14.42
CA LYS A 137 5.54 10.81 -15.22
C LYS A 137 5.04 11.95 -14.35
N HIS A 138 4.73 11.65 -13.09
CA HIS A 138 4.11 12.61 -12.19
C HIS A 138 4.99 12.91 -10.98
N PHE A 139 4.96 14.17 -10.54
CA PHE A 139 5.74 14.65 -9.41
C PHE A 139 5.52 13.84 -8.12
N HIS A 140 4.27 13.46 -7.85
CA HIS A 140 3.92 12.68 -6.67
C HIS A 140 4.56 11.28 -6.67
N GLU A 141 4.77 10.66 -7.84
CA GLU A 141 5.43 9.35 -7.93
C GLU A 141 6.92 9.47 -7.59
N VAL A 142 7.57 10.52 -8.12
CA VAL A 142 8.97 10.85 -7.80
C VAL A 142 9.13 11.12 -6.31
N SER A 143 8.24 11.92 -5.72
CA SER A 143 8.28 12.19 -4.29
C SER A 143 8.12 10.91 -3.44
N LYS A 144 7.10 10.10 -3.72
CA LYS A 144 6.86 8.82 -3.01
C LYS A 144 8.08 7.91 -3.10
N ALA A 145 8.68 7.81 -4.29
CA ALA A 145 9.88 7.00 -4.51
C ALA A 145 11.10 7.55 -3.75
N ALA A 146 11.36 8.85 -3.81
CA ALA A 146 12.47 9.49 -3.10
C ALA A 146 12.36 9.32 -1.58
N ILE A 147 11.17 9.50 -1.01
CA ILE A 147 10.89 9.31 0.43
C ILE A 147 11.09 7.85 0.82
N ARG A 148 10.63 6.91 -0.01
CA ARG A 148 10.83 5.47 0.23
C ARG A 148 12.31 5.06 0.23
N LEU A 149 13.12 5.71 -0.60
CA LEU A 149 14.58 5.54 -0.57
C LEU A 149 15.25 6.21 0.64
N GLY A 150 14.47 6.87 1.50
CA GLY A 150 14.97 7.55 2.69
C GLY A 150 15.79 8.79 2.36
N ILE A 151 15.57 9.42 1.20
CA ILE A 151 16.25 10.64 0.79
C ILE A 151 15.71 11.82 1.60
N LYS A 152 16.60 12.55 2.28
CA LYS A 152 16.22 13.61 3.23
C LYS A 152 16.61 15.03 2.82
N SER A 153 17.33 15.19 1.72
CA SER A 153 17.68 16.51 1.20
C SER A 153 18.08 16.40 -0.28
N GLN A 154 18.22 17.55 -0.96
CA GLN A 154 18.79 17.60 -2.31
C GLN A 154 20.21 16.99 -2.33
N VAL A 155 21.05 17.35 -1.35
CA VAL A 155 22.40 16.78 -1.22
C VAL A 155 22.33 15.26 -1.07
N ASP A 156 21.38 14.77 -0.28
CA ASP A 156 21.18 13.35 -0.07
C ASP A 156 20.71 12.63 -1.35
N TYR A 157 19.88 13.30 -2.16
CA TYR A 157 19.39 12.79 -3.44
C TYR A 157 20.53 12.49 -4.41
N GLU A 158 21.52 13.38 -4.47
CA GLU A 158 22.70 13.28 -5.32
C GLU A 158 23.84 12.44 -4.70
N SER A 159 23.81 12.23 -3.38
CA SER A 159 24.87 11.53 -2.65
C SER A 159 25.07 10.09 -3.13
N VAL A 160 26.34 9.65 -3.16
CA VAL A 160 26.74 8.30 -3.55
C VAL A 160 26.84 7.41 -2.31
N GLY A 161 26.13 6.28 -2.32
CA GLY A 161 26.17 5.30 -1.24
C GLY A 161 27.46 4.47 -1.22
N SER A 162 27.61 3.62 -0.20
CA SER A 162 28.76 2.70 -0.06
C SER A 162 28.91 1.71 -1.22
N ASN A 163 27.85 1.51 -2.00
CA ASN A 163 27.82 0.69 -3.22
C ASN A 163 28.28 1.45 -4.48
N GLY A 164 28.72 2.70 -4.36
CA GLY A 164 29.17 3.51 -5.50
C GLY A 164 28.05 4.08 -6.38
N ILE A 165 26.78 3.95 -5.96
CA ILE A 165 25.61 4.40 -6.72
C ILE A 165 24.95 5.58 -5.99
N ALA A 166 24.58 6.63 -6.73
CA ALA A 166 23.80 7.75 -6.19
C ALA A 166 22.48 7.24 -5.58
N LYS A 167 22.05 7.79 -4.43
CA LYS A 167 20.86 7.29 -3.73
C LYS A 167 19.62 7.26 -4.61
N HIS A 168 19.34 8.32 -5.36
CA HIS A 168 18.20 8.32 -6.29
C HIS A 168 18.29 7.22 -7.36
N LYS A 169 19.49 6.85 -7.81
CA LYS A 169 19.70 5.77 -8.80
C LYS A 169 19.44 4.37 -8.24
N GLN A 170 19.11 4.24 -6.95
CA GLN A 170 18.55 2.99 -6.42
C GLN A 170 17.12 2.73 -6.91
N ASP A 171 16.43 3.76 -7.42
CA ASP A 171 15.21 3.67 -8.22
C ASP A 171 15.49 4.37 -9.57
N SER A 172 15.77 3.59 -10.61
CA SER A 172 16.14 4.12 -11.94
C SER A 172 15.08 4.99 -12.61
N ARG A 173 13.83 4.93 -12.14
CA ARG A 173 12.74 5.77 -12.65
C ARG A 173 12.80 7.19 -12.11
N LEU A 174 13.54 7.41 -11.03
CA LEU A 174 13.76 8.75 -10.48
C LEU A 174 14.59 9.58 -11.47
N PRO A 175 14.15 10.80 -11.81
CA PRO A 175 14.92 11.67 -12.68
C PRO A 175 16.22 12.08 -12.01
N THR A 176 17.31 12.12 -12.76
CA THR A 176 18.61 12.61 -12.28
C THR A 176 18.50 14.05 -11.75
N ASN A 177 17.69 14.88 -12.42
CA ASN A 177 17.42 16.26 -12.00
C ASN A 177 15.90 16.52 -12.02
N PRO A 178 15.21 16.40 -10.87
CA PRO A 178 13.78 16.71 -10.76
C PRO A 178 13.41 18.13 -11.19
N GLN A 179 14.29 19.10 -10.95
CA GLN A 179 14.04 20.52 -11.23
C GLN A 179 13.91 20.81 -12.72
N SER A 180 14.70 20.16 -13.57
CA SER A 180 14.58 20.29 -15.02
C SER A 180 13.59 19.29 -15.62
N TYR A 181 13.21 18.25 -14.86
CA TYR A 181 12.30 17.21 -15.33
C TYR A 181 10.82 17.63 -15.25
N PHE A 182 10.47 18.42 -14.24
CA PHE A 182 9.13 19.01 -14.10
C PHE A 182 9.21 20.51 -14.36
N GLU A 183 8.60 20.99 -15.46
CA GLU A 183 8.61 22.41 -15.84
C GLU A 183 8.10 23.34 -14.71
N ASN A 184 7.13 22.87 -13.93
CA ASN A 184 6.54 23.58 -12.80
C ASN A 184 7.13 23.17 -11.43
N PHE A 185 8.33 22.60 -11.37
CA PHE A 185 8.95 22.09 -10.13
C PHE A 185 8.92 23.10 -8.97
N THR A 186 9.30 24.35 -9.24
CA THR A 186 9.30 25.42 -8.23
C THR A 186 7.88 25.78 -7.77
N GLU A 187 6.91 25.83 -8.68
CA GLU A 187 5.50 26.12 -8.35
C GLU A 187 4.87 25.00 -7.50
N LEU A 188 5.35 23.77 -7.68
CA LEU A 188 4.99 22.62 -6.86
C LEU A 188 5.66 22.64 -5.47
N GLY A 189 6.50 23.64 -5.16
CA GLY A 189 7.20 23.77 -3.88
C GLY A 189 8.61 23.17 -3.86
N GLY A 190 9.16 22.83 -5.02
CA GLY A 190 10.55 22.43 -5.21
C GLY A 190 10.97 21.21 -4.39
N TRP A 191 12.22 21.23 -3.91
CA TRP A 191 12.79 20.14 -3.11
C TRP A 191 12.05 19.91 -1.80
N ASP A 192 11.52 20.96 -1.17
CA ASP A 192 10.81 20.83 0.09
C ASP A 192 9.48 20.08 -0.08
N ALA A 193 8.80 20.29 -1.22
CA ALA A 193 7.62 19.51 -1.59
C ALA A 193 7.99 18.09 -2.05
N LEU A 194 9.04 17.94 -2.86
CA LEU A 194 9.47 16.64 -3.37
C LEU A 194 9.86 15.68 -2.23
N LEU A 195 10.56 16.19 -1.23
CA LEU A 195 11.09 15.40 -0.13
C LEU A 195 10.23 15.52 1.15
N GLN A 196 9.08 16.19 1.06
CA GLN A 196 8.19 16.48 2.19
C GLN A 196 8.94 17.05 3.41
N LEU A 197 9.94 17.90 3.15
CA LEU A 197 10.72 18.58 4.19
C LEU A 197 9.92 19.71 4.84
N MET A 198 8.90 20.20 4.14
CA MET A 198 7.92 21.09 4.75
C MET A 198 7.12 20.29 5.78
N GLY A 199 7.18 20.74 7.04
CA GLY A 199 6.45 20.12 8.13
C GLY A 199 4.95 19.97 7.87
N LYS A 200 4.33 19.16 8.72
CA LYS A 200 2.89 18.94 8.81
C LYS A 200 2.09 20.23 8.63
N TYR A 201 1.07 20.23 7.78
CA TYR A 201 0.17 21.38 7.70
C TYR A 201 -0.57 21.58 9.02
N SER A 202 -0.74 22.85 9.40
CA SER A 202 -1.78 23.25 10.34
C SER A 202 -3.16 23.03 9.72
N TYR A 203 -4.22 23.04 10.53
CA TYR A 203 -5.59 22.91 10.01
C TYR A 203 -5.89 23.99 8.96
N LEU A 204 -5.52 25.24 9.24
CA LEU A 204 -5.78 26.38 8.36
C LEU A 204 -5.00 26.28 7.04
N ASP A 205 -3.73 25.89 7.10
CA ASP A 205 -2.92 25.71 5.89
C ASP A 205 -3.47 24.58 5.01
N ALA A 206 -3.84 23.44 5.61
CA ALA A 206 -4.45 22.33 4.89
C ALA A 206 -5.82 22.70 4.30
N SER A 207 -6.63 23.49 5.02
CA SER A 207 -7.90 24.00 4.51
C SER A 207 -7.69 24.89 3.29
N ASN A 208 -6.79 25.88 3.39
CA ASN A 208 -6.47 26.79 2.29
C ASN A 208 -5.91 26.04 1.08
N ALA A 209 -5.01 25.08 1.29
CA ALA A 209 -4.46 24.25 0.23
C ALA A 209 -5.54 23.41 -0.47
N ALA A 210 -6.43 22.77 0.29
CA ALA A 210 -7.52 21.98 -0.28
C ALA A 210 -8.48 22.82 -1.13
N VAL A 211 -8.81 24.04 -0.66
CA VAL A 211 -9.63 25.00 -1.40
C VAL A 211 -8.91 25.49 -2.66
N LYS A 212 -7.60 25.78 -2.58
CA LYS A 212 -6.76 26.17 -3.72
C LYS A 212 -6.70 25.09 -4.81
N LEU A 213 -6.70 23.81 -4.42
CA LEU A 213 -6.84 22.69 -5.35
C LEU A 213 -8.26 22.56 -5.96
N GLY A 214 -9.21 23.41 -5.56
CA GLY A 214 -10.60 23.37 -6.03
C GLY A 214 -11.33 22.11 -5.54
N ILE A 215 -10.99 21.61 -4.34
CA ILE A 215 -11.72 20.52 -3.71
C ILE A 215 -12.97 21.09 -3.06
N LYS A 216 -14.14 20.59 -3.47
CA LYS A 216 -15.44 21.12 -3.01
C LYS A 216 -16.22 20.16 -2.12
N SER A 217 -15.78 18.92 -1.95
CA SER A 217 -16.46 17.93 -1.12
C SER A 217 -15.48 16.91 -0.55
N SER A 218 -15.91 16.17 0.48
CA SER A 218 -15.12 15.07 1.04
C SER A 218 -14.87 13.94 0.02
N SER A 219 -15.83 13.68 -0.88
CA SER A 219 -15.67 12.76 -2.01
C SER A 219 -14.69 13.32 -3.04
N GLY A 220 -14.79 14.61 -3.37
CA GLY A 220 -13.87 15.32 -4.26
C GLY A 220 -12.43 15.31 -3.77
N TYR A 221 -12.21 15.31 -2.46
CA TYR A 221 -10.87 15.22 -1.85
C TYR A 221 -10.17 13.89 -2.20
N ARG A 222 -10.94 12.81 -2.27
CA ARG A 222 -10.47 11.45 -2.57
C ARG A 222 -10.67 11.04 -4.03
N LYS A 223 -11.27 11.89 -4.85
CA LYS A 223 -11.53 11.61 -6.27
C LYS A 223 -10.19 11.51 -7.00
N VAL A 224 -10.04 10.47 -7.79
CA VAL A 224 -8.87 10.28 -8.66
C VAL A 224 -9.07 11.02 -9.98
N ASP A 225 -7.99 11.56 -10.53
CA ASP A 225 -7.93 12.04 -11.91
C ASP A 225 -7.69 10.88 -12.90
N ASP A 226 -7.56 11.21 -14.19
CA ASP A 226 -7.35 10.23 -15.27
C ASP A 226 -6.05 9.43 -15.11
N ASN A 227 -5.10 9.94 -14.32
CA ASN A 227 -3.83 9.28 -14.01
C ASN A 227 -3.89 8.47 -12.70
N GLY A 228 -5.07 8.35 -12.09
CA GLY A 228 -5.26 7.62 -10.84
C GLY A 228 -4.80 8.37 -9.59
N VAL A 229 -4.50 9.66 -9.70
CA VAL A 229 -3.99 10.48 -8.58
C VAL A 229 -5.16 11.11 -7.86
N LYS A 230 -5.25 10.89 -6.54
CA LYS A 230 -6.30 11.54 -5.75
C LYS A 230 -6.07 13.04 -5.73
N LYS A 231 -7.16 13.82 -5.77
CA LYS A 231 -7.08 15.28 -5.91
C LYS A 231 -6.23 15.96 -4.84
N HIS A 232 -6.28 15.52 -3.59
CA HIS A 232 -5.42 16.06 -2.53
C HIS A 232 -3.93 15.71 -2.70
N GLU A 233 -3.58 14.61 -3.40
CA GLU A 233 -2.18 14.20 -3.61
C GLU A 233 -1.44 15.13 -4.60
N HIS A 234 -2.14 16.08 -5.22
CA HIS A 234 -1.54 17.20 -5.95
C HIS A 234 -0.87 18.22 -5.02
N ASP A 235 -1.16 18.19 -3.72
CA ASP A 235 -0.38 18.84 -2.67
C ASP A 235 0.03 17.79 -1.64
N LEU A 236 1.29 17.38 -1.69
CA LEU A 236 1.78 16.25 -0.89
C LEU A 236 1.81 16.50 0.62
N ARG A 237 1.62 17.75 1.07
CA ARG A 237 1.50 18.08 2.49
C ARG A 237 0.08 17.92 3.01
N LEU A 238 -0.90 17.84 2.12
CA LEU A 238 -2.28 17.56 2.52
C LEU A 238 -2.40 16.16 3.11
N PRO A 239 -3.00 16.02 4.31
CA PRO A 239 -3.15 14.71 4.92
C PRO A 239 -4.16 13.87 4.13
N GLY A 240 -3.84 12.60 3.86
CA GLY A 240 -4.74 11.72 3.12
C GLY A 240 -6.10 11.48 3.77
N ASN A 241 -6.20 11.73 5.09
CA ASN A 241 -7.45 11.78 5.82
C ASN A 241 -7.43 12.93 6.85
N PRO A 242 -7.93 14.13 6.49
CA PRO A 242 -7.98 15.28 7.41
C PRO A 242 -8.77 14.98 8.69
N GLN A 243 -9.83 14.17 8.60
CA GLN A 243 -10.72 13.84 9.71
C GLN A 243 -10.00 13.11 10.86
N SER A 244 -9.04 12.25 10.55
CA SER A 244 -8.24 11.54 11.57
C SER A 244 -6.93 12.23 11.88
N TYR A 245 -6.55 13.23 11.07
CA TYR A 245 -5.28 13.93 11.19
C TYR A 245 -5.40 15.13 12.13
N PHE A 246 -6.52 15.85 12.09
CA PHE A 246 -6.83 16.95 12.98
C PHE A 246 -7.80 16.47 14.05
N ASN A 247 -7.38 16.47 15.32
CA ASN A 247 -8.19 15.95 16.43
C ASN A 247 -9.49 16.74 16.62
N ASP A 248 -9.44 18.04 16.36
CA ASP A 248 -10.53 19.01 16.45
C ASP A 248 -11.34 19.13 15.15
N PHE A 249 -11.12 18.28 14.15
CA PHE A 249 -11.73 18.41 12.82
C PHE A 249 -13.25 18.59 12.87
N PHE A 250 -13.94 17.79 13.68
CA PHE A 250 -15.39 17.87 13.81
C PHE A 250 -15.86 19.02 14.69
N GLU A 251 -15.10 19.38 15.73
CA GLU A 251 -15.38 20.53 16.60
C GLU A 251 -15.30 21.83 15.81
N LEU A 252 -14.38 21.91 14.85
CA LEU A 252 -14.27 23.00 13.91
C LEU A 252 -15.37 23.00 12.82
N GLY A 253 -16.30 22.05 12.80
CA GLY A 253 -17.41 21.97 11.83
C GLY A 253 -17.17 21.01 10.65
N GLY A 254 -16.08 20.25 10.67
CA GLY A 254 -15.78 19.18 9.73
C GLY A 254 -15.52 19.67 8.31
N TRP A 255 -15.91 18.85 7.32
CA TRP A 255 -15.64 19.12 5.90
C TRP A 255 -16.15 20.47 5.40
N ASN A 256 -17.26 20.99 5.93
CA ASN A 256 -17.80 22.27 5.48
C ASN A 256 -16.91 23.44 5.90
N THR A 257 -16.36 23.41 7.11
CA THR A 257 -15.38 24.40 7.54
C THR A 257 -14.05 24.17 6.87
N PHE A 258 -13.57 22.92 6.82
CA PHE A 258 -12.29 22.57 6.20
C PHE A 258 -12.23 22.97 4.71
N LEU A 259 -13.33 22.86 3.98
CA LEU A 259 -13.42 23.26 2.57
C LEU A 259 -14.06 24.64 2.37
N GLN A 260 -14.27 25.39 3.45
CA GLN A 260 -14.78 26.77 3.42
C GLN A 260 -16.10 26.93 2.65
N LEU A 261 -16.99 25.94 2.77
CA LEU A 261 -18.26 25.85 2.05
C LEU A 261 -19.41 26.64 2.72
N GLY A 262 -19.15 27.27 3.87
CA GLY A 262 -20.17 27.93 4.69
C GLY A 262 -20.94 26.98 5.62
N PRO A 263 -21.87 27.51 6.44
CA PRO A 263 -22.61 26.72 7.42
C PRO A 263 -23.43 25.60 6.77
N ARG A 264 -23.71 24.52 7.50
CA ARG A 264 -24.61 23.48 6.98
C ARG A 264 -26.01 24.05 6.75
N TYR A 265 -26.73 23.52 5.77
CA TYR A 265 -28.12 23.92 5.57
C TYR A 265 -29.00 23.48 6.73
N ASN A 266 -29.92 24.35 7.14
CA ASN A 266 -31.11 23.94 7.89
C ASN A 266 -32.10 23.21 6.96
N PHE A 267 -33.18 22.65 7.51
CA PHE A 267 -34.14 21.85 6.74
C PHE A 267 -34.70 22.61 5.53
N HIS A 268 -35.12 23.86 5.73
CA HIS A 268 -35.74 24.69 4.69
C HIS A 268 -34.74 25.07 3.60
N GLU A 269 -33.53 25.44 3.98
CA GLU A 269 -32.46 25.75 3.02
C GLU A 269 -32.09 24.53 2.18
N ALA A 270 -31.96 23.36 2.82
CA ALA A 270 -31.66 22.10 2.13
C ALA A 270 -32.80 21.67 1.20
N SER A 271 -34.05 21.82 1.62
CA SER A 271 -35.23 21.58 0.78
C SER A 271 -35.17 22.48 -0.46
N ASN A 272 -35.00 23.79 -0.27
CA ASN A 272 -34.93 24.75 -1.38
C ASN A 272 -33.77 24.48 -2.34
N ALA A 273 -32.59 24.13 -1.83
CA ALA A 273 -31.45 23.74 -2.65
C ALA A 273 -31.72 22.43 -3.43
N THR A 274 -32.36 21.44 -2.79
CA THR A 274 -32.77 20.18 -3.43
C THR A 274 -33.71 20.42 -4.61
N ILE A 275 -34.70 21.30 -4.45
CA ILE A 275 -35.62 21.68 -5.54
C ILE A 275 -34.90 22.41 -6.67
N LYS A 276 -33.98 23.34 -6.34
CA LYS A 276 -33.17 24.04 -7.35
C LYS A 276 -32.31 23.10 -8.19
N LEU A 277 -31.87 21.98 -7.63
CA LEU A 277 -31.16 20.93 -8.36
C LEU A 277 -32.08 20.04 -9.22
N GLY A 278 -33.39 20.29 -9.23
CA GLY A 278 -34.37 19.50 -9.97
C GLY A 278 -34.48 18.07 -9.44
N ILE A 279 -34.26 17.87 -8.14
CA ILE A 279 -34.36 16.56 -7.53
C ILE A 279 -35.83 16.18 -7.30
N ILE A 280 -36.20 15.12 -7.99
CA ILE A 280 -37.46 14.40 -8.03
C ILE A 280 -38.07 13.92 -6.72
N SER A 281 -37.27 13.08 -6.09
CA SER A 281 -37.66 11.97 -5.21
C SER A 281 -36.46 11.57 -4.37
N SER A 282 -36.67 10.81 -3.30
CA SER A 282 -35.57 10.24 -2.50
C SER A 282 -34.62 9.37 -3.34
N SER A 283 -35.16 8.61 -4.29
CA SER A 283 -34.35 7.80 -5.22
C SER A 283 -33.52 8.67 -6.17
N ASP A 284 -34.10 9.77 -6.66
CA ASP A 284 -33.44 10.72 -7.56
C ASP A 284 -32.35 11.52 -6.85
N TYR A 285 -32.56 11.83 -5.56
CA TYR A 285 -31.55 12.45 -4.70
C TYR A 285 -30.25 11.65 -4.69
N GLN A 286 -30.35 10.32 -4.59
CA GLN A 286 -29.21 9.40 -4.55
C GLN A 286 -28.72 8.95 -5.94
N LYS A 287 -29.41 9.34 -7.01
CA LYS A 287 -29.13 8.88 -8.37
C LYS A 287 -27.83 9.50 -8.87
N LYS A 288 -26.94 8.67 -9.43
CA LYS A 288 -25.71 9.13 -10.09
C LYS A 288 -26.01 9.69 -11.49
N GLY A 289 -25.43 10.84 -11.79
CA GLY A 289 -25.39 11.43 -13.12
C GLY A 289 -24.31 10.80 -14.00
N SER A 290 -24.23 11.25 -15.25
CA SER A 290 -23.18 10.85 -16.20
C SER A 290 -21.78 11.29 -15.77
N ASP A 291 -21.69 12.29 -14.90
CA ASP A 291 -20.46 12.76 -14.28
C ASP A 291 -20.01 11.89 -13.07
N GLY A 292 -20.78 10.86 -12.75
CA GLY A 292 -20.54 9.91 -11.67
C GLY A 292 -20.89 10.41 -10.27
N LEU A 293 -21.35 11.67 -10.15
CA LEU A 293 -21.80 12.26 -8.89
C LEU A 293 -23.26 11.95 -8.64
N LYS A 294 -23.66 11.76 -7.39
CA LYS A 294 -25.07 11.73 -7.02
C LYS A 294 -25.66 13.14 -7.18
N LYS A 295 -26.94 13.26 -7.52
CA LYS A 295 -27.55 14.58 -7.76
C LYS A 295 -27.34 15.59 -6.63
N PHE A 296 -27.48 15.18 -5.37
CA PHE A 296 -27.25 16.09 -4.24
C PHE A 296 -25.80 16.59 -4.14
N GLU A 297 -24.81 15.83 -4.66
CA GLU A 297 -23.39 16.20 -4.58
C GLU A 297 -23.04 17.41 -5.47
N HIS A 298 -23.96 17.88 -6.31
CA HIS A 298 -23.83 19.14 -7.04
C HIS A 298 -24.01 20.37 -6.15
N ASP A 299 -24.62 20.23 -4.97
CA ASP A 299 -24.58 21.23 -3.91
C ASP A 299 -23.91 20.60 -2.68
N THR A 300 -22.68 21.03 -2.42
CA THR A 300 -21.81 20.39 -1.43
C THR A 300 -22.24 20.65 0.01
N ARG A 301 -23.24 21.52 0.24
CA ARG A 301 -23.85 21.77 1.56
C ARG A 301 -25.04 20.84 1.83
N LEU A 302 -25.57 20.16 0.82
CA LEU A 302 -26.66 19.19 1.00
C LEU A 302 -26.18 17.93 1.74
N PRO A 303 -26.92 17.45 2.76
CA PRO A 303 -26.55 16.24 3.47
C PRO A 303 -26.77 14.99 2.60
N SER A 304 -25.90 13.99 2.71
CA SER A 304 -26.05 12.74 1.95
C SER A 304 -27.27 11.92 2.37
N ALA A 305 -27.79 12.11 3.57
CA ALA A 305 -28.98 11.46 4.11
C ALA A 305 -29.80 12.46 4.93
N PRO A 306 -30.69 13.26 4.30
CA PRO A 306 -31.52 14.25 4.99
C PRO A 306 -32.34 13.64 6.14
N ASN A 307 -32.84 12.42 5.95
CA ASN A 307 -33.68 11.70 6.89
C ASN A 307 -33.00 11.29 8.20
N THR A 308 -31.67 11.25 8.23
CA THR A 308 -30.89 11.03 9.47
C THR A 308 -30.18 12.29 9.93
N TYR A 309 -30.03 13.27 9.04
CA TYR A 309 -29.34 14.51 9.32
C TYR A 309 -30.24 15.51 10.07
N PHE A 310 -31.51 15.61 9.68
CA PHE A 310 -32.50 16.41 10.40
C PHE A 310 -33.25 15.51 11.38
N ALA A 311 -33.11 15.78 12.69
CA ALA A 311 -33.65 14.92 13.74
C ALA A 311 -35.19 14.80 13.67
N ASP A 312 -35.84 15.88 13.27
CA ASP A 312 -37.29 16.03 13.13
C ASP A 312 -37.77 15.78 11.69
N PHE A 313 -36.95 15.15 10.83
CA PHE A 313 -37.28 14.97 9.41
C PHE A 313 -38.65 14.30 9.18
N ILE A 314 -38.96 13.27 9.96
CA ILE A 314 -40.24 12.54 9.86
C ILE A 314 -41.39 13.39 10.39
N GLU A 315 -41.18 14.12 11.49
CA GLU A 315 -42.17 15.01 12.10
C GLU A 315 -42.53 16.18 11.16
N GLN A 316 -41.53 16.67 10.41
CA GLN A 316 -41.72 17.65 9.35
C GLN A 316 -42.44 17.08 8.12
N GLY A 317 -42.83 15.79 8.10
CA GLY A 317 -43.55 15.16 6.98
C GLY A 317 -42.66 14.45 5.97
N GLY A 318 -41.40 14.22 6.31
CA GLY A 318 -40.48 13.36 5.57
C GLY A 318 -40.13 13.90 4.17
N TRP A 319 -39.94 12.96 3.24
CA TRP A 319 -39.54 13.29 1.87
C TRP A 319 -40.58 14.10 1.10
N ASP A 320 -41.87 13.95 1.41
CA ASP A 320 -42.91 14.69 0.70
C ASP A 320 -42.82 16.18 1.02
N THR A 321 -42.67 16.54 2.31
CA THR A 321 -42.42 17.93 2.69
C THR A 321 -41.05 18.42 2.22
N PHE A 322 -39.99 17.62 2.39
CA PHE A 322 -38.64 18.01 1.98
C PHE A 322 -38.54 18.30 0.47
N LEU A 323 -39.32 17.60 -0.34
CA LEU A 323 -39.43 17.80 -1.80
C LEU A 323 -40.60 18.70 -2.21
N GLN A 324 -41.25 19.36 -1.24
CA GLN A 324 -42.34 20.32 -1.46
C GLN A 324 -43.47 19.74 -2.34
N ARG A 325 -43.75 18.45 -2.19
CA ARG A 325 -44.84 17.77 -2.90
C ARG A 325 -46.14 18.06 -2.17
N SER A 326 -47.16 18.52 -2.90
CA SER A 326 -48.51 18.65 -2.34
C SER A 326 -49.01 17.26 -1.91
N LYS A 327 -49.56 17.16 -0.70
CA LYS A 327 -50.29 15.97 -0.24
C LYS A 327 -51.51 15.69 -1.10
#